data_AF-A0A7W7P3N6-F1
#
_entry.id   AF-A0A7W7P3N6-F1
#
_cell.length_a   1.000
_cell.length_b   1.000
_cell.length_c   1.000
_cell.angle_alpha   90.00
_cell.angle_beta   90.00
_cell.angle_gamma   90.00
#
_symmetry.space_group_name_H-M   'P 1'
#
loop_
_entity.id
_entity.type
_entity.pdbx_description
1 polymer ?
#
loop_
_entity_poly.entity_id
_entity_poly.type
_entity_poly.pdbx_seq_one_letter_code
_entity_poly.pdbx_strand_id
1 'polypeptide(L)'
;MQNTKQVDAVKLGQVQDIAEMTRQMFVSILKDSGYQRTAGSCLHASYLCWSLISKFADLTCRIVGGGGEGFGGIIVDGKTHGHYWVEVMIDEQCYIVDITADQFGLPEVIVAPAAEAPATYQPDDQLAVNAHVAELEAWLNPVGTVDSEGVSDD
;
A
#
# COMPACT_ATOMS: atom_id res chain seq x y z
N MET A 1 28.40 9.88 13.04
CA MET A 1 27.84 8.51 12.99
C MET A 1 26.74 8.25 14.01
N GLN A 2 26.74 8.82 15.23
CA GLN A 2 25.61 8.63 16.17
C GLN A 2 24.32 9.36 15.75
N ASN A 3 24.43 10.49 15.04
CA ASN A 3 23.28 11.31 14.66
C ASN A 3 22.40 10.67 13.56
N THR A 4 23.01 10.03 12.55
CA THR A 4 22.29 9.39 11.43
C THR A 4 21.44 8.21 11.89
N LYS A 5 22.02 7.29 12.67
CA LYS A 5 21.29 6.14 13.21
C LYS A 5 20.09 6.53 14.07
N GLN A 6 20.20 7.65 14.80
CA GLN A 6 19.10 8.17 15.61
C GLN A 6 17.99 8.76 14.72
N VAL A 7 18.34 9.47 13.66
CA VAL A 7 17.38 10.00 12.68
C VAL A 7 16.66 8.88 11.94
N ASP A 8 17.38 7.84 11.53
CA ASP A 8 16.80 6.66 10.87
C ASP A 8 15.80 5.95 11.78
N ALA A 9 16.15 5.77 13.06
CA ALA A 9 15.25 5.17 14.04
C ALA A 9 13.98 6.00 14.25
N VAL A 10 14.08 7.33 14.22
CA VAL A 10 12.92 8.23 14.32
C VAL A 10 12.04 8.13 13.08
N LYS A 11 12.62 8.19 11.88
CA LYS A 11 11.88 8.04 10.61
C LYS A 11 11.20 6.68 10.52
N LEU A 12 11.89 5.61 10.91
CA LEU A 12 11.35 4.26 10.93
C LEU A 12 10.20 4.12 11.93
N GLY A 13 10.35 4.67 13.14
CA GLY A 13 9.27 4.72 14.13
C GLY A 13 8.04 5.46 13.61
N GLN A 14 8.24 6.58 12.90
CA GLN A 14 7.15 7.33 12.28
C GLN A 14 6.43 6.51 11.19
N VAL A 15 7.16 5.76 10.35
CA VAL A 15 6.57 4.88 9.34
C VAL A 15 5.77 3.75 10.00
N GLN A 16 6.28 3.16 11.10
CA GLN A 16 5.58 2.15 11.88
C GLN A 16 4.25 2.69 12.43
N ASP A 17 4.26 3.85 13.08
CA ASP A 17 3.06 4.47 13.65
C ASP A 17 2.01 4.76 12.57
N ILE A 18 2.43 5.28 11.41
CA ILE A 18 1.54 5.52 10.27
C ILE A 18 0.97 4.20 9.75
N ALA A 19 1.78 3.17 9.57
CA ALA A 19 1.33 1.87 9.06
C ALA A 19 0.28 1.22 10.00
N GLU A 20 0.52 1.24 11.31
CA GLU A 20 -0.41 0.72 12.31
C GLU A 20 -1.74 1.50 12.34
N MET A 21 -1.67 2.83 12.31
CA MET A 21 -2.86 3.68 12.22
C MET A 21 -3.64 3.41 10.93
N THR A 22 -2.93 3.30 9.81
CA THR A 22 -3.52 2.99 8.51
C THR A 22 -4.25 1.65 8.56
N ARG A 23 -3.65 0.61 9.13
CA ARG A 23 -4.28 -0.71 9.32
C ARG A 23 -5.58 -0.59 10.09
N GLN A 24 -5.58 0.12 11.22
CA GLN A 24 -6.78 0.30 12.04
C GLN A 24 -7.90 1.02 11.28
N MET A 25 -7.56 2.10 10.56
CA MET A 25 -8.51 2.81 9.70
C MET A 25 -9.08 1.89 8.62
N PHE A 26 -8.20 1.16 7.92
CA PHE A 26 -8.56 0.28 6.82
C PHE A 26 -9.50 -0.84 7.26
N VAL A 27 -9.20 -1.52 8.37
CA VAL A 27 -10.06 -2.56 8.94
C VAL A 27 -11.42 -1.99 9.35
N SER A 28 -11.47 -0.76 9.86
CA SER A 28 -12.73 -0.10 10.21
C SER A 28 -13.57 0.20 8.96
N ILE A 29 -12.95 0.71 7.90
CA ILE A 29 -13.62 0.94 6.60
C ILE A 29 -14.17 -0.36 6.02
N LEU A 30 -13.40 -1.46 6.05
CA LEU A 30 -13.85 -2.75 5.55
C LEU A 30 -15.08 -3.26 6.31
N LYS A 31 -15.05 -3.18 7.65
CA LYS A 31 -16.18 -3.56 8.51
C LYS A 31 -17.45 -2.79 8.17
N ASP A 32 -17.34 -1.47 8.02
CA ASP A 32 -18.48 -0.61 7.70
C ASP A 32 -19.01 -0.85 6.27
N SER A 33 -18.14 -1.28 5.36
CA SER A 33 -18.49 -1.61 3.97
C SER A 33 -19.11 -3.00 3.81
N GLY A 34 -19.26 -3.78 4.89
CA GLY A 34 -19.76 -5.16 4.84
C GLY A 34 -18.75 -6.19 4.32
N TYR A 35 -17.50 -5.78 4.07
CA TYR A 35 -16.41 -6.66 3.67
C TYR A 35 -15.67 -7.21 4.89
N GLN A 36 -15.60 -8.53 5.01
CA GLN A 36 -15.02 -9.20 6.19
C GLN A 36 -13.58 -9.67 5.99
N ARG A 37 -12.99 -9.46 4.80
CA ARG A 37 -11.66 -9.98 4.43
C ARG A 37 -10.85 -8.95 3.65
N THR A 38 -9.55 -8.97 3.85
CA THR A 38 -8.55 -8.14 3.15
C THR A 38 -8.18 -8.69 1.76
N ALA A 39 -8.65 -9.89 1.41
CA ALA A 39 -8.38 -10.52 0.12
C ALA A 39 -8.92 -9.65 -1.03
N GLY A 40 -8.05 -9.26 -1.96
CA GLY A 40 -8.38 -8.40 -3.09
C GLY A 40 -8.46 -6.89 -2.75
N SER A 41 -8.19 -6.51 -1.50
CA SER A 41 -8.21 -5.11 -1.06
C SER A 41 -6.82 -4.52 -0.83
N CYS A 42 -5.75 -5.27 -1.13
CA CYS A 42 -4.36 -4.86 -0.91
C CYS A 42 -3.95 -3.61 -1.70
N LEU A 43 -4.49 -3.39 -2.90
CA LEU A 43 -4.26 -2.14 -3.64
C LEU A 43 -4.85 -0.92 -2.91
N HIS A 44 -6.08 -1.02 -2.39
CA HIS A 44 -6.72 0.05 -1.64
C HIS A 44 -5.99 0.34 -0.32
N ALA A 45 -5.59 -0.71 0.39
CA ALA A 45 -4.76 -0.62 1.59
C ALA A 45 -3.41 0.07 1.30
N SER A 46 -2.72 -0.36 0.24
CA SER A 46 -1.44 0.22 -0.17
C SER A 46 -1.59 1.68 -0.58
N TYR A 47 -2.67 2.02 -1.28
CA TYR A 47 -2.98 3.40 -1.65
C TYR A 47 -3.22 4.29 -0.43
N LEU A 48 -4.02 3.84 0.53
CA LEU A 48 -4.26 4.59 1.76
C LEU A 48 -2.96 4.76 2.57
N CYS A 49 -2.17 3.69 2.70
CA CYS A 49 -0.89 3.72 3.40
C CYS A 49 0.10 4.69 2.75
N TRP A 50 0.30 4.57 1.44
CA TRP A 50 1.15 5.46 0.64
C TRP A 50 0.70 6.91 0.77
N SER A 51 -0.60 7.19 0.70
CA SER A 51 -1.17 8.53 0.85
C SER A 51 -0.84 9.15 2.22
N LEU A 52 -0.95 8.36 3.29
CA LEU A 52 -0.67 8.84 4.66
C LEU A 52 0.84 9.00 4.89
N ILE A 53 1.68 8.08 4.43
CA ILE A 53 3.14 8.21 4.52
C ILE A 53 3.61 9.44 3.73
N SER A 54 3.17 9.59 2.48
CA SER A 54 3.51 10.74 1.62
C SER A 54 3.11 12.07 2.25
N LYS A 55 1.98 12.10 2.96
CA LYS A 55 1.46 13.32 3.59
C LYS A 55 2.15 13.68 4.90
N PHE A 56 2.56 12.69 5.68
CA PHE A 56 2.96 12.92 7.08
C PHE A 56 4.42 12.61 7.39
N ALA A 57 5.14 11.84 6.56
CA ALA A 57 6.50 11.39 6.86
C ALA A 57 7.63 12.16 6.13
N ASP A 58 7.33 12.97 5.11
CA ASP A 58 8.35 13.61 4.24
C ASP A 58 9.41 12.60 3.73
N LEU A 59 8.93 11.43 3.28
CA LEU A 59 9.76 10.34 2.77
C LEU A 59 9.37 10.01 1.32
N THR A 60 10.37 9.64 0.53
CA THR A 60 10.14 9.07 -0.79
C THR A 60 9.54 7.67 -0.62
N CYS A 61 8.30 7.50 -1.08
CA CYS A 61 7.63 6.21 -1.11
C CYS A 61 6.85 6.00 -2.40
N ARG A 62 6.62 4.74 -2.74
CA ARG A 62 5.84 4.33 -3.92
C ARG A 62 5.00 3.10 -3.62
N ILE A 63 3.90 2.96 -4.34
CA ILE A 63 3.14 1.70 -4.39
C ILE A 63 3.84 0.78 -5.39
N VAL A 64 4.04 -0.46 -4.97
CA VAL A 64 4.62 -1.55 -5.76
C VAL A 64 3.72 -2.77 -5.63
N GLY A 65 3.86 -3.71 -6.54
CA GLY A 65 3.03 -4.90 -6.53
C GLY A 65 3.42 -5.90 -7.60
N GLY A 66 2.62 -6.95 -7.68
CA GLY A 66 2.66 -7.92 -8.77
C GLY A 66 1.38 -8.72 -8.88
N GLY A 67 1.17 -9.35 -10.04
CA GLY A 67 -0.01 -10.13 -10.39
C GLY A 67 0.02 -11.59 -9.92
N GLY A 68 1.15 -12.09 -9.40
CA GLY A 68 1.32 -13.48 -8.97
C GLY A 68 2.21 -14.29 -9.90
N GLU A 69 1.85 -15.54 -10.18
CA GLU A 69 2.66 -16.45 -11.02
C GLU A 69 3.06 -15.78 -12.35
N GLY A 70 4.38 -15.61 -12.54
CA GLY A 70 4.96 -14.98 -13.74
C GLY A 70 4.97 -13.44 -13.76
N PHE A 71 4.34 -12.79 -12.80
CA PHE A 71 4.10 -11.34 -12.74
C PHE A 71 4.45 -10.74 -11.38
N GLY A 72 5.50 -11.24 -10.72
CA GLY A 72 5.88 -10.79 -9.38
C GLY A 72 4.78 -10.95 -8.31
N GLY A 73 4.94 -10.28 -7.17
CA GLY A 73 4.04 -10.33 -6.02
C GLY A 73 4.78 -10.73 -4.75
N ILE A 74 4.05 -11.33 -3.81
CA ILE A 74 4.61 -11.85 -2.56
C ILE A 74 4.75 -13.36 -2.64
N ILE A 75 5.89 -13.89 -2.19
CA ILE A 75 6.17 -15.31 -2.15
C ILE A 75 6.15 -15.78 -0.70
N VAL A 76 5.19 -16.64 -0.38
CA VAL A 76 5.00 -17.24 0.94
C VAL A 76 5.00 -18.75 0.77
N ASP A 77 5.83 -19.46 1.55
CA ASP A 77 5.96 -20.92 1.49
C ASP A 77 6.18 -21.48 0.06
N GLY A 78 6.93 -20.73 -0.77
CA GLY A 78 7.25 -21.11 -2.14
C GLY A 78 6.13 -20.87 -3.16
N LYS A 79 5.01 -20.27 -2.76
CA LYS A 79 3.90 -19.88 -3.65
C LYS A 79 3.89 -18.37 -3.88
N THR A 80 3.78 -17.97 -5.15
CA THR A 80 3.64 -16.56 -5.52
C THR A 80 2.19 -16.13 -5.54
N HIS A 81 1.89 -15.01 -4.89
CA HIS A 81 0.57 -14.41 -4.82
C HIS A 81 0.60 -13.00 -5.39
N GLY A 82 -0.42 -12.65 -6.17
CA GLY A 82 -0.62 -11.26 -6.58
C GLY A 82 -0.88 -10.39 -5.35
N HIS A 83 -0.14 -9.29 -5.23
CA HIS A 83 -0.15 -8.47 -4.03
C HIS A 83 0.41 -7.07 -4.28
N TYR A 84 -0.04 -6.09 -3.50
CA TYR A 84 0.47 -4.72 -3.50
C TYR A 84 0.96 -4.35 -2.11
N TRP A 85 2.03 -3.56 -2.07
CA TRP A 85 2.62 -3.01 -0.85
C TRP A 85 3.20 -1.62 -1.14
N VAL A 86 3.74 -0.98 -0.10
CA VAL A 86 4.46 0.29 -0.22
C VAL A 86 5.94 0.06 0.02
N GLU A 87 6.78 0.65 -0.81
CA GLU A 87 8.22 0.76 -0.57
C GLU A 87 8.55 2.18 -0.11
N VAL A 88 9.29 2.30 0.98
CA VAL A 88 9.73 3.57 1.57
C VAL A 88 11.25 3.61 1.62
N MET A 89 11.85 4.71 1.17
CA MET A 89 13.28 4.93 1.26
C MET A 89 13.63 5.72 2.52
N ILE A 90 14.48 5.13 3.38
CA ILE A 90 15.07 5.79 4.56
C ILE A 90 16.59 5.67 4.44
N ASP A 91 17.27 6.80 4.22
CA ASP A 91 18.73 6.91 4.14
C ASP A 91 19.39 5.76 3.32
N GLU A 92 18.95 5.63 2.06
CA GLU A 92 19.38 4.62 1.06
C GLU A 92 18.88 3.19 1.26
N GLN A 93 18.26 2.86 2.40
CA GLN A 93 17.66 1.56 2.63
C GLN A 93 16.18 1.55 2.21
N CYS A 94 15.79 0.54 1.44
CA CYS A 94 14.40 0.28 1.10
C CYS A 94 13.72 -0.56 2.20
N TYR A 95 12.57 -0.07 2.66
CA TYR A 95 11.68 -0.74 3.60
C TYR A 95 10.38 -1.14 2.91
N ILE A 96 9.92 -2.36 3.20
CA ILE A 96 8.61 -2.87 2.85
C ILE A 96 7.63 -2.41 3.92
N VAL A 97 6.53 -1.80 3.49
CA VAL A 97 5.37 -1.48 4.32
C VAL A 97 4.16 -2.20 3.75
N ASP A 98 3.66 -3.19 4.48
CA ASP A 98 2.50 -4.00 4.09
C ASP A 98 1.54 -4.14 5.26
N ILE A 99 0.33 -3.59 5.11
CA ILE A 99 -0.72 -3.61 6.13
C ILE A 99 -1.81 -4.67 5.85
N THR A 100 -1.54 -5.60 4.94
CA THR A 100 -2.47 -6.66 4.50
C THR A 100 -1.78 -8.02 4.30
N ALA A 101 -0.56 -8.19 4.79
CA ALA A 101 0.20 -9.42 4.65
C ALA A 101 -0.49 -10.62 5.34
N ASP A 102 -1.34 -10.35 6.33
CA ASP A 102 -2.16 -11.34 7.04
C ASP A 102 -3.08 -12.16 6.13
N GLN A 103 -3.40 -11.67 4.93
CA GLN A 103 -4.14 -12.46 3.93
C GLN A 103 -3.38 -13.73 3.48
N PHE A 104 -2.07 -13.79 3.76
CA PHE A 104 -1.19 -14.93 3.48
C PHE A 104 -0.68 -15.61 4.77
N GLY A 105 -1.23 -15.27 5.94
CA GLY A 105 -0.79 -15.83 7.22
C GLY A 105 0.45 -15.15 7.84
N LEU A 106 0.86 -14.00 7.33
CA LEU A 106 1.94 -13.17 7.87
C LEU A 106 1.40 -12.17 8.94
N PRO A 107 2.27 -11.39 9.62
CA PRO A 107 1.80 -10.33 10.52
C PRO A 107 0.86 -9.33 9.83
N GLU A 108 -0.07 -8.75 10.59
CA GLU A 108 -1.06 -7.79 10.05
C GLU A 108 -0.42 -6.52 9.49
N VAL A 109 0.74 -6.13 10.05
CA VAL A 109 1.55 -5.01 9.60
C VAL A 109 2.99 -5.48 9.56
N ILE A 110 3.63 -5.27 8.40
CA ILE A 110 5.06 -5.44 8.20
C ILE A 110 5.63 -4.07 7.89
N VAL A 111 6.62 -3.66 8.68
CA VAL A 111 7.56 -2.58 8.34
C VAL A 111 8.95 -3.14 8.57
N ALA A 112 9.65 -3.48 7.50
CA ALA A 112 10.95 -4.13 7.60
C ALA A 112 11.84 -3.78 6.40
N PRO A 113 13.17 -3.77 6.55
CA PRO A 113 14.06 -3.77 5.40
C PRO A 113 13.69 -4.90 4.45
N ALA A 114 13.72 -4.66 3.13
CA ALA A 114 13.31 -5.68 2.15
C ALA A 114 14.06 -7.02 2.28
N ALA A 115 15.31 -7.00 2.75
CA ALA A 115 16.12 -8.18 2.99
C ALA A 115 15.74 -8.96 4.27
N GLU A 116 15.02 -8.34 5.19
CA GLU A 116 14.65 -8.89 6.51
C GLU A 116 13.14 -9.15 6.63
N ALA A 117 12.37 -8.87 5.57
CA ALA A 117 10.95 -9.11 5.54
C ALA A 117 10.64 -10.62 5.71
N PRO A 118 9.52 -10.99 6.37
CA PRO A 118 9.19 -12.39 6.67
C PRO A 118 8.77 -13.20 5.43
N ALA A 119 8.69 -12.56 4.27
CA ALA A 119 8.37 -13.15 2.98
C ALA A 119 9.18 -12.45 1.88
N THR A 120 9.30 -13.08 0.72
CA THR A 120 9.96 -12.45 -0.42
C THR A 120 8.97 -11.58 -1.16
N TYR A 121 9.33 -10.30 -1.34
CA TYR A 121 8.59 -9.34 -2.14
C TYR A 121 9.31 -9.16 -3.47
N GLN A 122 8.63 -9.50 -4.56
CA GLN A 122 9.17 -9.42 -5.91
C GLN A 122 8.32 -8.44 -6.72
N PRO A 123 8.76 -7.19 -6.95
CA PRO A 123 8.00 -6.25 -7.75
C PRO A 123 7.88 -6.74 -9.21
N ASP A 124 6.74 -6.46 -9.82
CA ASP A 124 6.49 -6.61 -11.26
C ASP A 124 6.83 -5.31 -12.01
N ASP A 125 6.44 -5.22 -13.28
CA ASP A 125 6.51 -3.99 -14.07
C ASP A 125 5.77 -2.83 -13.38
N GLN A 126 6.54 -1.82 -12.98
CA GLN A 126 6.02 -0.61 -12.34
C GLN A 126 5.01 0.13 -13.22
N LEU A 127 5.09 0.03 -14.55
CA LEU A 127 4.10 0.65 -15.44
C LEU A 127 2.71 0.01 -15.27
N ALA A 128 2.65 -1.32 -15.11
CA ALA A 128 1.41 -2.03 -14.84
C ALA A 128 0.84 -1.63 -13.46
N VAL A 129 1.69 -1.57 -12.43
CA VAL A 129 1.28 -1.12 -11.09
C VAL A 129 0.73 0.32 -11.14
N ASN A 130 1.42 1.23 -11.82
CA ASN A 130 0.99 2.63 -11.96
C ASN A 130 -0.36 2.73 -12.68
N ALA A 131 -0.63 1.88 -13.67
CA ALA A 131 -1.91 1.85 -14.35
C ALA A 131 -3.05 1.45 -13.40
N HIS A 132 -2.85 0.44 -12.55
CA HIS A 132 -3.84 0.04 -11.55
C HIS A 132 -4.07 1.12 -10.50
N VAL A 133 -3.01 1.81 -10.07
CA VAL A 133 -3.13 2.96 -9.15
C VAL A 133 -3.94 4.09 -9.81
N ALA A 134 -3.65 4.44 -11.07
CA ALA A 134 -4.38 5.48 -11.78
C ALA A 134 -5.86 5.15 -11.98
N GLU A 135 -6.19 3.88 -12.23
CA GLU A 135 -7.59 3.41 -12.30
C GLU A 135 -8.30 3.60 -10.95
N LEU A 136 -7.64 3.23 -9.84
CA LEU A 136 -8.18 3.46 -8.50
C LEU A 136 -8.37 4.96 -8.21
N GLU A 137 -7.42 5.80 -8.58
CA GLU A 137 -7.52 7.25 -8.40
C GLU A 137 -8.68 7.87 -9.18
N ALA A 138 -8.87 7.43 -10.43
CA ALA A 138 -10.01 7.84 -11.25
C ALA A 138 -11.35 7.43 -10.62
N TRP A 139 -11.41 6.26 -9.98
CA TRP A 139 -12.59 5.82 -9.24
C TRP A 139 -12.84 6.65 -7.96
N LEU A 140 -11.79 7.02 -7.23
CA LEU A 140 -11.88 7.81 -6.00
C LEU A 140 -12.24 9.29 -6.24
N ASN A 141 -11.87 9.83 -7.40
CA ASN A 141 -12.17 11.21 -7.79
C ASN A 141 -13.05 11.27 -9.05
N PRO A 142 -14.36 10.95 -8.94
CA PRO A 142 -15.29 11.06 -10.06
C PRO A 142 -15.66 12.52 -10.31
N VAL A 143 -14.72 13.36 -10.75
CA VAL A 143 -15.03 14.70 -11.26
C VAL A 143 -14.99 14.65 -12.78
N GLY A 144 -16.16 14.39 -13.39
CA GLY A 144 -16.29 14.31 -14.85
C GLY A 144 -17.69 14.08 -15.45
N THR A 145 -18.72 13.76 -14.67
CA THR A 145 -20.11 13.74 -15.18
C THR A 145 -21.03 14.46 -14.20
N VAL A 146 -20.92 15.80 -14.17
CA VAL A 146 -22.09 16.63 -13.88
C VAL A 146 -22.97 16.56 -15.11
N ASP A 147 -24.09 15.85 -15.01
CA ASP A 147 -25.20 16.00 -15.94
C ASP A 147 -25.67 17.45 -15.86
N SER A 148 -25.33 18.25 -16.86
CA SER A 148 -25.96 19.54 -17.06
C SER A 148 -27.36 19.31 -17.63
N GLU A 149 -28.35 19.71 -16.83
CA GLU A 149 -29.71 20.14 -17.13
C GLU A 149 -30.02 20.42 -18.62
N GLY A 150 -31.22 20.14 -19.15
CA GLY A 150 -32.49 20.40 -18.50
C GLY A 150 -33.69 20.02 -19.38
N VAL A 151 -34.83 19.97 -18.68
CA VAL A 151 -36.20 19.83 -19.16
C VAL A 151 -36.49 20.77 -20.33
N SER A 152 -37.12 20.24 -21.38
CA SER A 152 -37.96 21.03 -22.28
C SER A 152 -39.38 20.45 -22.24
N ASP A 153 -40.22 21.03 -21.39
CA ASP A 153 -41.66 21.09 -21.63
C ASP A 153 -41.88 22.22 -22.63
N ASP A 154 -42.27 21.85 -23.85
CA ASP A 154 -43.16 22.60 -24.76
C ASP A 154 -43.65 21.66 -25.87
#